data_AF-A0A820H1Y3-F1
#
_entry.id   AF-A0A820H1Y3-F1
#
_cell.length_a   1.000
_cell.length_b   1.000
_cell.length_c   1.000
_cell.angle_alpha   90.00
_cell.angle_beta   90.00
_cell.angle_gamma   90.00
#
_symmetry.space_group_name_H-M   'P 1'
#
loop_
_entity.id
_entity.type
_entity.pdbx_description
1 polymer ?
#
loop_
_entity_poly.entity_id
_entity_poly.type
_entity_poly.pdbx_seq_one_letter_code
_entity_poly.pdbx_strand_id
1 'polypeptide(L)'
;QSWQRQESIIYLIGSGSEYIQSDENQILPSIFSLIPKLNFSNNLIIKTTLQVLGQYSNWLSNHQDILQNCVHLCINGLSNSELIESSSIALKELIKENRIYMSKYLHDIFPIMKNVLENVHIQSNDRIRCLTIIGYILSVHPSKIVIEYLNILLSPEVNKLLNYLSDIENNQNAIIRKENICTTLNFISVLITAIGYYDDQNNGIENEQQLNTSNTSEV
;
A
#
# COMPACT_ATOMS: atom_id res chain seq x y z
N GLN A 1 16.61 -26.00 -10.47
CA GLN A 1 16.47 -25.36 -11.80
C GLN A 1 15.02 -25.04 -12.20
N SER A 2 14.03 -25.10 -11.30
CA SER A 2 12.61 -24.86 -11.67
C SER A 2 12.17 -23.40 -11.56
N TRP A 3 12.69 -22.64 -10.60
CA TRP A 3 12.18 -21.29 -10.30
C TRP A 3 12.52 -20.29 -11.41
N GLN A 4 13.66 -20.44 -12.09
CA GLN A 4 14.07 -19.55 -13.18
C GLN A 4 13.06 -19.57 -14.33
N ARG A 5 12.64 -20.78 -14.74
CA ARG A 5 11.67 -20.92 -15.83
C ARG A 5 10.31 -20.36 -15.45
N GLN A 6 9.88 -20.59 -14.21
CA GLN A 6 8.61 -20.03 -13.70
C GLN A 6 8.68 -18.49 -13.66
N GLU A 7 9.78 -17.95 -13.14
CA GLU A 7 10.03 -16.50 -13.08
C GLU A 7 9.99 -15.87 -14.48
N SER A 8 10.69 -16.44 -15.46
CA SER A 8 10.71 -15.87 -16.82
C SER A 8 9.34 -15.87 -17.49
N ILE A 9 8.50 -16.89 -17.22
CA ILE A 9 7.12 -16.93 -17.70
C ILE A 9 6.28 -15.83 -17.05
N ILE A 10 6.41 -15.65 -15.73
CA ILE A 10 5.69 -14.60 -14.99
C ILE A 10 6.14 -13.22 -15.47
N TYR A 11 7.44 -13.03 -15.67
CA TYR A 11 7.99 -11.78 -16.22
C TYR A 11 7.40 -11.46 -17.59
N LEU A 12 7.32 -12.45 -18.48
CA LEU A 12 6.71 -12.30 -19.80
C LEU A 12 5.23 -11.90 -19.69
N ILE A 13 4.47 -12.54 -18.80
CA ILE A 13 3.07 -12.16 -18.54
C ILE A 13 2.98 -10.71 -18.05
N GLY A 14 3.87 -10.29 -17.16
CA GLY A 14 3.97 -8.90 -16.69
C GLY A 14 4.20 -7.90 -17.80
N SER A 15 5.12 -8.22 -18.72
CA SER A 15 5.48 -7.32 -19.83
C SER A 15 4.32 -7.01 -20.78
N GLY A 16 3.30 -7.87 -20.84
CA GLY A 16 2.10 -7.67 -21.65
C GLY A 16 0.96 -6.92 -20.95
N SER A 17 1.11 -6.58 -19.67
CA SER A 17 0.02 -6.01 -18.84
C SER A 17 -0.61 -4.75 -19.42
N GLU A 18 0.19 -3.87 -20.02
CA GLU A 18 -0.29 -2.60 -20.60
C GLU A 18 -1.23 -2.78 -21.80
N TYR A 19 -1.21 -3.95 -22.45
CA TYR A 19 -2.00 -4.23 -23.65
C TYR A 19 -3.29 -5.00 -23.35
N ILE A 20 -3.51 -5.42 -22.10
CA ILE A 20 -4.64 -6.24 -21.72
C ILE A 20 -5.76 -5.37 -21.17
N GLN A 21 -6.96 -5.58 -21.70
CA GLN A 21 -8.15 -4.87 -21.25
C GLN A 21 -8.64 -5.44 -19.91
N SER A 22 -9.25 -4.59 -19.09
CA SER A 22 -9.73 -4.96 -17.74
C SER A 22 -10.88 -5.98 -17.74
N ASP A 23 -11.47 -6.27 -18.90
CA ASP A 23 -12.55 -7.24 -19.12
C ASP A 23 -12.08 -8.57 -19.72
N GLU A 24 -10.77 -8.80 -19.82
CA GLU A 24 -10.20 -10.07 -20.28
C GLU A 24 -10.54 -11.19 -19.28
N ASN A 25 -11.35 -12.16 -19.70
CA ASN A 25 -11.89 -13.21 -18.83
C ASN A 25 -11.60 -14.62 -19.30
N GLN A 26 -10.81 -14.80 -20.36
CA GLN A 26 -10.57 -16.11 -20.97
C GLN A 26 -9.28 -16.74 -20.46
N ILE A 27 -8.20 -15.96 -20.42
CA ILE A 27 -6.84 -16.49 -20.20
C ILE A 27 -6.31 -16.09 -18.82
N LEU A 28 -6.43 -14.81 -18.42
CA LEU A 28 -5.88 -14.30 -17.17
C LEU A 28 -6.42 -15.01 -15.93
N PRO A 29 -7.73 -15.33 -15.79
CA PRO A 29 -8.21 -16.06 -14.63
C PRO A 29 -7.49 -17.40 -14.44
N SER A 30 -7.29 -18.13 -15.53
CA SER A 30 -6.57 -19.40 -15.52
C SER A 30 -5.12 -19.23 -15.11
N ILE A 31 -4.43 -18.21 -15.63
CA ILE A 31 -3.04 -17.89 -15.29
C ILE A 31 -2.91 -17.52 -13.80
N PHE A 32 -3.72 -16.57 -13.32
CA PHE A 32 -3.62 -16.09 -11.95
C PHE A 32 -4.05 -17.14 -10.93
N SER A 33 -4.93 -18.08 -11.29
CA SER A 33 -5.24 -19.25 -10.44
C SER A 33 -4.04 -20.17 -10.17
N LEU A 34 -2.98 -20.08 -10.99
CA LEU A 34 -1.75 -20.84 -10.81
C LEU A 34 -0.74 -20.13 -9.91
N ILE A 35 -0.87 -18.82 -9.67
CA ILE A 35 0.07 -18.05 -8.83
C ILE A 35 0.24 -18.68 -7.44
N PRO A 36 -0.82 -19.06 -6.71
CA PRO A 36 -0.66 -19.69 -5.40
C PRO A 36 0.04 -21.06 -5.43
N LYS A 37 0.11 -21.70 -6.60
CA LYS A 37 0.75 -23.01 -6.81
C LYS A 37 2.21 -22.91 -7.24
N LEU A 38 2.73 -21.69 -7.43
CA LEU A 38 4.12 -21.47 -7.81
C LEU A 38 5.08 -21.88 -6.70
N ASN A 39 6.27 -22.31 -7.10
CA ASN A 39 7.32 -22.65 -6.14
C ASN A 39 8.13 -21.40 -5.78
N PHE A 40 7.73 -20.73 -4.69
CA PHE A 40 8.41 -19.57 -4.10
C PHE A 40 9.70 -19.93 -3.36
N SER A 41 10.57 -20.71 -4.00
CA SER A 41 11.87 -21.15 -3.47
C SER A 41 12.97 -20.08 -3.51
N ASN A 42 12.72 -18.95 -4.16
CA ASN A 42 13.70 -17.87 -4.32
C ASN A 42 13.02 -16.50 -4.25
N ASN A 43 13.71 -15.50 -3.71
CA ASN A 43 13.17 -14.14 -3.60
C ASN A 43 12.92 -13.49 -4.98
N LEU A 44 13.70 -13.82 -6.01
CA LEU A 44 13.51 -13.27 -7.36
C LEU A 44 12.14 -13.63 -7.95
N ILE A 45 11.73 -14.90 -7.89
CA ILE A 45 10.39 -15.29 -8.37
C ILE A 45 9.29 -14.59 -7.57
N ILE A 46 9.48 -14.40 -6.26
CA ILE A 46 8.53 -13.66 -5.43
C ILE A 46 8.47 -12.19 -5.86
N LYS A 47 9.62 -11.53 -6.06
CA LYS A 47 9.69 -10.13 -6.54
C LYS A 47 8.97 -9.96 -7.87
N THR A 48 9.28 -10.80 -8.85
CA THR A 48 8.66 -10.76 -10.18
C THR A 48 7.15 -10.98 -10.06
N THR A 49 6.71 -11.94 -9.24
CA THR A 49 5.29 -12.17 -9.00
C THR A 49 4.61 -10.95 -8.40
N LEU A 50 5.20 -10.34 -7.36
CA LEU A 50 4.67 -9.12 -6.74
C LEU A 50 4.56 -7.97 -7.75
N GLN A 51 5.57 -7.75 -8.58
CA GLN A 51 5.54 -6.74 -9.64
C GLN A 51 4.38 -6.96 -10.61
N VAL A 52 4.19 -8.21 -11.06
CA VAL A 52 3.07 -8.57 -11.94
C VAL A 52 1.72 -8.33 -11.24
N LEU A 53 1.57 -8.67 -9.96
CA LEU A 53 0.33 -8.37 -9.23
C LEU A 53 0.02 -6.87 -9.21
N GLY A 54 1.03 -6.01 -9.05
CA GLY A 54 0.86 -4.56 -9.12
C GLY A 54 0.45 -4.07 -10.51
N GLN A 55 1.07 -4.62 -11.56
CA GLN A 55 0.77 -4.29 -12.96
C GLN A 55 -0.67 -4.66 -13.36
N TYR A 56 -1.19 -5.76 -12.85
CA TYR A 56 -2.57 -6.21 -13.10
C TYR A 56 -3.58 -5.73 -12.05
N SER A 57 -3.25 -4.72 -11.24
CA SER A 57 -4.11 -4.21 -10.17
C SER A 57 -5.52 -3.80 -10.65
N ASN A 58 -5.61 -3.12 -11.79
CA ASN A 58 -6.87 -2.70 -12.43
C ASN A 58 -7.67 -3.87 -13.01
N TRP A 59 -7.01 -4.96 -13.41
CA TRP A 59 -7.75 -6.17 -13.80
C TRP A 59 -8.24 -6.92 -12.55
N LEU A 60 -7.38 -7.05 -11.55
CA LEU A 60 -7.69 -7.72 -10.28
C LEU A 60 -8.84 -7.04 -9.50
N SER A 61 -9.12 -5.76 -9.73
CA SER A 61 -10.29 -5.11 -9.12
C SER A 61 -11.62 -5.69 -9.58
N ASN A 62 -11.66 -6.26 -10.78
CA ASN A 62 -12.84 -6.94 -11.33
C ASN A 62 -12.92 -8.43 -10.91
N HIS A 63 -11.86 -8.96 -10.27
CA HIS A 63 -11.69 -10.38 -9.92
C HIS A 63 -11.34 -10.59 -8.44
N GLN A 64 -12.31 -10.28 -7.56
CA GLN A 64 -12.11 -10.28 -6.11
C GLN A 64 -11.75 -11.65 -5.50
N ASP A 65 -12.17 -12.74 -6.14
CA ASP A 65 -11.87 -14.12 -5.77
C ASP A 65 -10.38 -14.45 -5.95
N ILE A 66 -9.80 -13.95 -7.05
CA ILE A 66 -8.37 -14.10 -7.34
C ILE A 66 -7.55 -13.13 -6.48
N LEU A 67 -8.04 -11.90 -6.31
CA LEU A 67 -7.39 -10.86 -5.50
C LEU A 67 -7.12 -11.34 -4.07
N GLN A 68 -8.06 -12.05 -3.44
CA GLN A 68 -7.90 -12.57 -2.07
C GLN A 68 -6.60 -13.35 -1.89
N ASN A 69 -6.30 -14.25 -2.83
CA ASN A 69 -5.10 -15.10 -2.76
C ASN A 69 -3.82 -14.29 -2.98
N CYS A 70 -3.90 -13.25 -3.81
CA CYS A 70 -2.78 -12.39 -4.17
C CYS A 70 -2.41 -11.42 -3.04
N VAL A 71 -3.40 -10.91 -2.31
CA VAL A 71 -3.20 -9.96 -1.19
C VAL A 71 -2.32 -10.56 -0.11
N HIS A 72 -2.54 -11.82 0.27
CA HIS A 72 -1.71 -12.47 1.29
C HIS A 72 -0.24 -12.58 0.88
N LEU A 73 0.06 -12.80 -0.40
CA LEU A 73 1.43 -12.81 -0.90
C LEU A 73 2.09 -11.42 -0.76
N CYS A 74 1.35 -10.36 -1.11
CA CYS A 74 1.80 -8.98 -0.92
C CYS A 74 2.09 -8.69 0.55
N ILE A 75 1.14 -9.00 1.45
CA ILE A 75 1.28 -8.75 2.90
C ILE A 75 2.50 -9.48 3.47
N ASN A 76 2.69 -10.76 3.13
CA ASN A 76 3.85 -11.53 3.60
C ASN A 76 5.18 -10.95 3.10
N GLY A 77 5.20 -10.40 1.88
CA GLY A 77 6.38 -9.74 1.31
C GLY A 77 6.84 -8.50 2.10
N LEU A 78 5.95 -7.80 2.81
CA LEU A 78 6.30 -6.61 3.59
C LEU A 78 7.27 -6.92 4.74
N SER A 79 7.21 -8.14 5.28
CA SER A 79 8.07 -8.56 6.40
C SER A 79 9.51 -8.90 5.97
N ASN A 80 9.77 -9.00 4.66
CA ASN A 80 11.08 -9.35 4.12
C ASN A 80 11.74 -8.11 3.51
N SER A 81 12.90 -7.72 4.03
CA SER A 81 13.65 -6.53 3.59
C SER A 81 14.07 -6.57 2.11
N GLU A 82 14.22 -7.74 1.51
CA GLU A 82 14.51 -7.84 0.08
C GLU A 82 13.27 -7.66 -0.79
N LEU A 83 12.08 -7.93 -0.25
CA LEU A 83 10.81 -7.94 -0.99
C LEU A 83 9.94 -6.70 -0.74
N ILE A 84 10.25 -5.94 0.32
CA ILE A 84 9.46 -4.78 0.77
C ILE A 84 9.18 -3.76 -0.34
N GLU A 85 10.15 -3.52 -1.21
CA GLU A 85 10.00 -2.60 -2.34
C GLU A 85 8.89 -3.09 -3.29
N SER A 86 9.04 -4.30 -3.84
CA SER A 86 8.07 -4.88 -4.78
C SER A 86 6.71 -5.11 -4.13
N SER A 87 6.69 -5.54 -2.86
CA SER A 87 5.48 -5.78 -2.09
C SER A 87 4.70 -4.48 -1.82
N SER A 88 5.38 -3.42 -1.37
CA SER A 88 4.74 -2.14 -1.09
C SER A 88 4.25 -1.45 -2.37
N ILE A 89 4.97 -1.58 -3.49
CA ILE A 89 4.49 -1.09 -4.79
C ILE A 89 3.21 -1.83 -5.18
N ALA A 90 3.24 -3.16 -5.19
CA ALA A 90 2.10 -3.98 -5.56
C ALA A 90 0.87 -3.70 -4.67
N LEU A 91 1.07 -3.66 -3.36
CA LEU A 91 0.01 -3.43 -2.41
C LEU A 91 -0.60 -2.04 -2.56
N LYS A 92 0.21 -1.00 -2.81
CA LYS A 92 -0.27 0.35 -3.07
C LYS A 92 -1.18 0.39 -4.31
N GLU A 93 -0.78 -0.22 -5.42
CA GLU A 93 -1.58 -0.25 -6.64
C GLU A 93 -2.88 -1.04 -6.44
N LEU A 94 -2.82 -2.19 -5.76
CA LEU A 94 -4.02 -2.98 -5.43
C LEU A 94 -5.01 -2.20 -4.57
N ILE A 95 -4.53 -1.47 -3.56
CA ILE A 95 -5.38 -0.67 -2.68
C ILE A 95 -6.00 0.50 -3.45
N LYS A 96 -5.23 1.16 -4.32
CA LYS A 96 -5.72 2.31 -5.08
C LYS A 96 -7.01 1.98 -5.83
N GLU A 97 -7.07 0.81 -6.46
CA GLU A 97 -8.23 0.34 -7.24
C GLU A 97 -9.30 -0.36 -6.37
N ASN A 98 -8.95 -0.86 -5.18
CA ASN A 98 -9.83 -1.73 -4.35
C ASN A 98 -9.96 -1.29 -2.88
N ARG A 99 -9.96 0.01 -2.58
CA ARG A 99 -9.86 0.50 -1.19
C ARG A 99 -10.88 -0.12 -0.23
N ILE A 100 -12.15 -0.19 -0.65
CA ILE A 100 -13.24 -0.77 0.17
C ILE A 100 -12.97 -2.25 0.45
N TYR A 101 -12.62 -3.02 -0.58
CA TYR A 101 -12.30 -4.44 -0.41
C TYR A 101 -11.05 -4.63 0.45
N MET A 102 -10.05 -3.76 0.30
CA MET A 102 -8.79 -3.84 1.04
C MET A 102 -8.92 -3.43 2.51
N SER A 103 -9.93 -2.63 2.86
CA SER A 103 -10.22 -2.21 4.24
C SER A 103 -10.36 -3.39 5.22
N LYS A 104 -10.85 -4.55 4.74
CA LYS A 104 -11.01 -5.76 5.57
C LYS A 104 -9.68 -6.34 6.07
N TYR A 105 -8.57 -6.04 5.40
CA TYR A 105 -7.23 -6.50 5.78
C TYR A 105 -6.50 -5.50 6.70
N LEU A 106 -7.14 -4.42 7.16
CA LEU A 106 -6.52 -3.43 8.04
C LEU A 106 -5.86 -4.08 9.27
N HIS A 107 -6.55 -5.00 9.92
CA HIS A 107 -6.06 -5.69 11.12
C HIS A 107 -4.84 -6.58 10.85
N ASP A 108 -4.70 -7.11 9.62
CA ASP A 108 -3.56 -7.95 9.23
C ASP A 108 -2.37 -7.11 8.77
N ILE A 109 -2.64 -6.04 8.00
CA ILE A 109 -1.61 -5.18 7.39
C ILE A 109 -0.97 -4.28 8.45
N PHE A 110 -1.78 -3.71 9.34
CA PHE A 110 -1.32 -2.65 10.24
C PHE A 110 -0.18 -3.09 11.19
N PRO A 111 -0.23 -4.25 11.87
CA PRO A 111 0.86 -4.68 12.75
C PRO A 111 2.18 -4.91 12.00
N ILE A 112 2.10 -5.49 10.80
CA ILE A 112 3.27 -5.75 9.95
C ILE A 112 3.90 -4.43 9.52
N MET A 113 3.08 -3.50 9.04
CA MET A 113 3.54 -2.18 8.62
C MET A 113 4.12 -1.38 9.79
N LYS A 114 3.52 -1.44 10.98
CA LYS A 114 4.08 -0.80 12.18
C LYS A 114 5.48 -1.32 12.48
N ASN A 115 5.66 -2.64 12.49
CA ASN A 115 6.97 -3.26 12.71
C ASN A 115 8.00 -2.85 11.64
N VAL A 116 7.56 -2.77 10.38
CA VAL A 116 8.38 -2.33 9.25
C VAL A 116 8.79 -0.86 9.38
N LEU A 117 7.88 0.02 9.82
CA LEU A 117 8.13 1.44 10.05
C LEU A 117 9.07 1.70 11.25
N GLU A 118 9.02 0.84 12.26
CA GLU A 118 9.92 0.87 13.42
C GLU A 118 11.35 0.42 13.07
N ASN A 119 11.55 -0.28 11.94
CA ASN A 119 12.85 -0.72 11.50
C ASN A 119 13.71 0.46 11.00
N VAL A 120 14.88 0.64 11.61
CA VAL A 120 15.82 1.73 11.28
C VAL A 120 16.41 1.59 9.87
N HIS A 121 16.46 0.37 9.32
CA HIS A 121 17.10 0.08 8.03
C HIS A 121 16.16 0.21 6.82
N ILE A 122 14.90 0.59 7.01
CA ILE A 122 13.97 0.79 5.91
C ILE A 122 14.38 2.00 5.06
N GLN A 123 14.34 1.85 3.73
CA GLN A 123 14.59 2.97 2.83
C GLN A 123 13.48 4.03 2.95
N SER A 124 13.84 5.30 2.80
CA SER A 124 12.89 6.42 2.92
C SER A 124 11.69 6.30 1.97
N ASN A 125 11.92 5.83 0.74
CA ASN A 125 10.86 5.63 -0.25
C ASN A 125 9.87 4.53 0.15
N ASP A 126 10.37 3.42 0.70
CA ASP A 126 9.54 2.32 1.18
C ASP A 126 8.73 2.75 2.40
N ARG A 127 9.34 3.54 3.31
CA ARG A 127 8.65 4.14 4.46
C ARG A 127 7.48 5.01 4.03
N ILE A 128 7.69 5.92 3.08
CA ILE A 128 6.65 6.79 2.52
C ILE A 128 5.54 5.95 1.87
N ARG A 129 5.89 4.92 1.09
CA ARG A 129 4.92 4.00 0.49
C ARG A 129 4.09 3.27 1.56
N CYS A 130 4.72 2.79 2.63
CA CYS A 130 4.02 2.11 3.72
C CYS A 130 3.03 3.04 4.43
N LEU A 131 3.44 4.27 4.73
CA LEU A 131 2.54 5.28 5.30
C LEU A 131 1.38 5.62 4.36
N THR A 132 1.65 5.70 3.07
CA THR A 132 0.62 5.94 2.05
C THR A 132 -0.40 4.81 2.03
N ILE A 133 0.06 3.56 2.08
CA ILE A 133 -0.81 2.37 2.13
C ILE A 133 -1.71 2.41 3.37
N ILE A 134 -1.14 2.66 4.56
CA ILE A 134 -1.94 2.77 5.79
C ILE A 134 -2.97 3.89 5.65
N GLY A 135 -2.55 5.07 5.16
CA GLY A 135 -3.44 6.20 4.96
C GLY A 135 -4.61 5.89 4.03
N TYR A 136 -4.36 5.23 2.89
CA TYR A 136 -5.40 4.83 1.95
C TYR A 136 -6.38 3.79 2.50
N ILE A 137 -5.93 2.88 3.37
CA ILE A 137 -6.82 1.92 4.03
C ILE A 137 -7.65 2.66 5.07
N LEU A 138 -7.01 3.45 5.93
CA LEU A 138 -7.67 4.19 7.00
C LEU A 138 -8.71 5.17 6.47
N SER A 139 -8.49 5.76 5.30
CA SER A 139 -9.39 6.75 4.73
C SER A 139 -10.81 6.25 4.46
N VAL A 140 -11.00 4.93 4.31
CA VAL A 140 -12.32 4.31 4.10
C VAL A 140 -13.04 4.03 5.42
N HIS A 141 -12.35 4.12 6.57
CA HIS A 141 -12.92 3.81 7.87
C HIS A 141 -13.56 5.03 8.55
N PRO A 142 -14.57 4.82 9.43
CA PRO A 142 -15.14 5.89 10.25
C PRO A 142 -14.08 6.62 11.09
N SER A 143 -14.26 7.92 11.29
CA SER A 143 -13.30 8.80 11.98
C SER A 143 -12.85 8.27 13.34
N LYS A 144 -13.73 7.58 14.08
CA LYS A 144 -13.39 6.96 15.38
C LYS A 144 -12.27 5.92 15.25
N ILE A 145 -12.36 5.04 14.25
CA ILE A 145 -11.36 4.00 13.99
C ILE A 145 -10.07 4.66 13.50
N VAL A 146 -10.17 5.63 12.59
CA VAL A 146 -9.01 6.37 12.09
C VAL A 146 -8.22 7.00 13.23
N ILE A 147 -8.88 7.68 14.17
CA ILE A 147 -8.24 8.30 15.32
C ILE A 147 -7.53 7.26 16.22
N GLU A 148 -8.13 6.08 16.42
CA GLU A 148 -7.53 5.01 17.23
C GLU A 148 -6.19 4.54 16.62
N TYR A 149 -6.18 4.21 15.34
CA TYR A 149 -4.97 3.76 14.64
C TYR A 149 -3.93 4.88 14.48
N LEU A 150 -4.38 6.12 14.25
CA LEU A 150 -3.52 7.29 14.23
C LEU A 150 -2.84 7.51 15.57
N ASN A 151 -3.56 7.38 16.69
CA ASN A 151 -2.95 7.52 18.01
C ASN A 151 -1.85 6.48 18.24
N ILE A 152 -2.04 5.24 17.77
CA ILE A 152 -1.02 4.18 17.88
C ILE A 152 0.24 4.52 17.05
N LEU A 153 0.09 5.09 15.85
CA LEU A 153 1.22 5.47 15.00
C LEU A 153 1.90 6.77 15.41
N LEU A 154 1.12 7.78 15.78
CA LEU A 154 1.61 9.14 16.01
C LEU A 154 2.16 9.34 17.42
N SER A 155 1.61 8.68 18.45
CA SER A 155 2.10 8.81 19.82
C SER A 155 3.62 8.61 19.97
N PRO A 156 4.23 7.54 19.43
CA PRO A 156 5.68 7.37 19.53
C PRO A 156 6.47 8.45 18.78
N GLU A 157 5.98 8.89 17.62
CA GLU A 157 6.64 9.93 16.80
C GLU A 157 6.55 11.31 17.47
N VAL A 158 5.42 11.65 18.07
CA VAL A 158 5.25 12.88 18.85
C VAL A 158 6.15 12.86 20.09
N ASN A 159 6.26 11.73 20.79
CA ASN A 159 7.17 11.61 21.92
C ASN A 159 8.64 11.75 21.52
N LYS A 160 9.05 11.18 20.38
CA LYS A 160 10.39 11.39 19.80
C LYS A 160 10.63 12.87 19.50
N LEU A 161 9.66 13.54 18.87
CA LEU A 161 9.72 14.96 18.57
C LEU A 161 9.91 15.80 19.84
N LEU A 162 9.10 15.55 20.88
CA LEU A 162 9.21 16.25 22.16
C LEU A 162 10.60 16.06 22.80
N ASN A 163 11.15 14.84 22.77
CA ASN A 163 12.49 14.57 23.29
C ASN A 163 13.57 15.34 22.52
N TYR A 164 13.49 15.40 21.17
CA TYR A 164 14.43 16.17 20.37
C TYR A 164 14.37 17.68 20.65
N LEU A 165 13.17 18.18 20.99
CA LEU A 165 12.93 19.58 21.35
C LEU A 165 13.31 19.91 22.80
N SER A 166 13.30 18.96 23.74
CA SER A 166 13.78 19.23 25.10
C SER A 166 15.31 19.28 25.21
N ASP A 167 16.03 18.63 24.29
CA ASP A 167 17.49 18.47 24.33
C ASP A 167 18.27 19.70 23.80
N ILE A 168 17.62 20.88 23.66
CA ILE A 168 18.14 22.07 22.97
C ILE A 168 19.51 22.55 23.52
N GLU A 169 19.80 22.27 24.78
CA GLU A 169 21.03 22.73 25.45
C GLU A 169 22.31 21.99 24.97
N ASN A 170 22.19 20.77 24.44
CA ASN A 170 23.32 19.98 23.96
C ASN A 170 23.64 20.25 22.48
N ASN A 171 24.52 21.24 22.23
CA ASN A 171 24.81 21.79 20.90
C ASN A 171 25.62 20.87 19.96
N GLN A 172 26.11 19.71 20.43
CA GLN A 172 27.04 18.87 19.67
C GLN A 172 26.38 18.10 18.50
N ASN A 173 25.05 18.00 18.44
CA ASN A 173 24.31 17.23 17.42
C ASN A 173 23.17 18.02 16.74
N ALA A 174 23.32 19.34 16.56
CA ALA A 174 22.26 20.20 15.99
C ALA A 174 21.78 19.76 14.59
N ILE A 175 22.68 19.28 13.73
CA ILE A 175 22.35 18.82 12.36
C ILE A 175 21.50 17.54 12.39
N ILE A 176 21.92 16.53 13.16
CA ILE A 176 21.22 15.25 13.31
C ILE A 176 19.83 15.47 13.94
N ARG A 177 19.73 16.37 14.92
CA ARG A 177 18.46 16.75 15.53
C ARG A 177 17.51 17.39 14.51
N LYS A 178 18.00 18.34 13.69
CA LYS A 178 17.22 18.97 12.63
C LYS A 178 16.71 17.92 11.64
N GLU A 179 17.56 16.99 11.24
CA GLU A 179 17.19 15.88 10.35
C GLU A 179 16.11 14.98 10.96
N ASN A 180 16.24 14.59 12.23
CA ASN A 180 15.24 13.79 12.95
C ASN A 180 13.89 14.53 13.10
N ILE A 181 13.91 15.84 13.36
CA ILE A 181 12.69 16.65 13.38
C ILE A 181 12.03 16.68 12.00
N CYS A 182 12.81 16.95 10.95
CA CYS A 182 12.29 16.97 9.58
C CYS A 182 11.72 15.62 9.15
N THR A 183 12.38 14.50 9.47
CA THR A 183 11.88 13.16 9.13
C THR A 183 10.59 12.83 9.88
N THR A 184 10.48 13.20 11.16
CA THR A 184 9.25 13.04 11.95
C THR A 184 8.10 13.89 11.39
N LEU A 185 8.36 15.15 11.04
CA LEU A 185 7.35 16.01 10.43
C LEU A 185 6.93 15.49 9.04
N ASN A 186 7.86 14.96 8.26
CA ASN A 186 7.55 14.35 6.97
C ASN A 186 6.68 13.08 7.13
N PHE A 187 6.95 12.26 8.15
CA PHE A 187 6.12 11.10 8.49
C PHE A 187 4.66 11.52 8.73
N ILE A 188 4.46 12.53 9.59
CA ILE A 188 3.14 13.06 9.92
C ILE A 188 2.46 13.64 8.66
N SER A 189 3.19 14.45 7.89
CA SER A 189 2.69 15.07 6.67
C SER A 189 2.21 14.05 5.64
N VAL A 190 3.01 13.02 5.37
CA VAL A 190 2.66 11.94 4.42
C VAL A 190 1.42 11.20 4.88
N LEU A 191 1.33 10.86 6.17
CA LEU A 191 0.19 10.11 6.70
C LEU A 191 -1.11 10.92 6.61
N ILE A 192 -1.09 12.19 7.01
CA ILE A 192 -2.26 13.08 6.92
C ILE A 192 -2.66 13.29 5.45
N THR A 193 -1.69 13.51 4.56
CA THR A 193 -1.97 13.68 3.12
C THR A 193 -2.60 12.42 2.53
N ALA A 194 -2.11 11.24 2.88
CA ALA A 194 -2.64 9.97 2.37
C ALA A 194 -4.08 9.71 2.84
N ILE A 195 -4.44 10.13 4.06
CA ILE A 195 -5.80 10.05 4.57
C ILE A 195 -6.70 11.09 3.87
N GLY A 196 -6.26 12.35 3.80
CA GLY A 196 -7.05 13.45 3.24
C GLY A 196 -7.32 13.33 1.74
N TYR A 197 -6.43 12.68 0.97
CA TYR A 197 -6.60 12.47 -0.47
C TYR A 197 -7.89 11.71 -0.83
N TYR A 198 -8.42 10.89 0.07
CA TYR A 198 -9.66 10.15 -0.19
C TYR A 198 -10.92 10.98 0.05
N ASP A 199 -10.92 11.85 1.07
CA ASP A 199 -12.06 12.74 1.34
C ASP A 199 -12.35 13.62 0.11
N ASP A 200 -11.31 14.10 -0.57
CA ASP A 200 -11.44 14.91 -1.79
C ASP A 200 -12.02 14.12 -2.99
N GLN A 201 -11.65 12.83 -3.14
CA GLN A 201 -12.16 11.96 -4.21
C GLN A 201 -13.63 11.56 -3.96
N ASN A 202 -13.99 11.24 -2.71
CA ASN A 202 -15.36 10.88 -2.37
C ASN A 202 -16.31 12.09 -2.45
N ASN A 203 -15.88 13.27 -2.00
CA ASN A 203 -16.64 14.50 -2.18
C ASN A 203 -16.83 14.82 -3.68
N GLY A 204 -15.85 14.53 -4.54
CA GLY A 204 -16.01 14.66 -5.99
C GLY A 204 -17.09 13.72 -6.57
N ILE A 205 -17.07 12.45 -6.17
CA ILE A 205 -18.01 11.43 -6.66
C ILE A 205 -19.44 11.64 -6.12
N GLU A 206 -19.59 12.03 -4.84
CA GLU A 206 -20.89 12.36 -4.26
C GLU A 206 -21.52 13.60 -4.91
N ASN A 207 -20.71 14.61 -5.23
CA ASN A 207 -21.17 15.80 -5.95
C ASN A 207 -21.58 15.50 -7.40
N GLU A 208 -20.85 14.63 -8.11
CA GLU A 208 -21.22 14.20 -9.47
C GLU A 208 -22.49 13.33 -9.51
N GLN A 209 -22.69 12.47 -8.52
CA GLN A 209 -23.92 11.66 -8.42
C GLN A 209 -25.15 12.52 -8.11
N GLN A 210 -25.02 13.55 -7.25
CA GLN A 210 -26.11 14.49 -6.94
C GLN A 210 -26.48 15.38 -8.15
N LEU A 211 -25.50 15.80 -8.94
CA LEU A 211 -25.72 16.54 -10.20
C LEU A 211 -26.49 15.69 -11.24
N ASN A 212 -26.15 14.41 -11.37
CA ASN A 212 -26.80 13.51 -12.32
C ASN A 212 -28.24 13.12 -11.89
N THR A 213 -28.53 13.02 -10.59
CA THR A 213 -29.90 12.80 -10.09
C THR A 213 -30.79 14.03 -10.20
N SER A 214 -30.20 15.23 -10.14
CA SER A 214 -30.94 16.50 -10.31
C SER A 214 -31.31 16.76 -11.77
N ASN A 215 -30.43 16.40 -12.72
CA ASN A 215 -30.70 16.55 -14.15
C ASN A 215 -31.68 15.51 -14.73
N THR A 216 -31.90 14.40 -14.04
CA THR A 216 -32.86 13.35 -14.47
C THR A 216 -34.26 13.54 -13.89
N SER A 217 -34.45 14.49 -12.97
CA SER A 217 -35.76 14.84 -12.40
C SER A 217 -36.41 16.07 -13.05
N GLU A 218 -35.78 16.67 -14.05
CA GLU A 218 -36.31 17.78 -14.87
C GLU A 218 -36.70 17.40 -16.32
N VAL A 219 -36.90 16.11 -16.62
CA VAL A 219 -37.41 15.64 -17.94
C VAL A 219 -38.72 14.87 -17.80
#